data_AF-A0A3S1DCN1-F1
#
_entry.id   AF-A0A3S1DCN1-F1
#
_cell.length_a   1.000
_cell.length_b   1.000
_cell.length_c   1.000
_cell.angle_alpha   90.00
_cell.angle_beta   90.00
_cell.angle_gamma   90.00
#
_symmetry.space_group_name_H-M   'P 1'
#
loop_
_entity.id
_entity.type
_entity.pdbx_description
1 polymer ?
#
loop_
_entity_poly.entity_id
_entity_poly.type
_entity_poly.pdbx_seq_one_letter_code
_entity_poly.pdbx_strand_id
1 'polypeptide(L)'
;MDAADEDSAVEIIVLAFAADPMARWTWPHAHPYLAAMPRMARAFGRRAFSNGSAFCTDGYAGTALWLPPGVHSDEEELGAVIESTVE
;
A
#
# COMPACT_ATOMS: atom_id res chain seq x y z
N MET A 1 7.32 16.57 1.40
CA MET A 1 6.28 15.72 0.80
C MET A 1 5.29 15.51 1.90
N ASP A 2 4.09 16.02 1.70
CA ASP A 2 3.13 16.29 2.78
C ASP A 2 2.25 15.07 3.01
N ALA A 3 1.55 15.01 4.15
CA ALA A 3 0.65 13.89 4.48
C ALA A 3 -0.41 13.63 3.39
N ALA A 4 -0.81 14.67 2.63
CA ALA A 4 -1.72 14.56 1.50
C ALA A 4 -1.17 13.72 0.34
N ASP A 5 0.16 13.67 0.17
CA ASP A 5 0.82 12.86 -0.86
C ASP A 5 0.80 11.36 -0.50
N GLU A 6 0.84 11.03 0.80
CA GLU A 6 0.76 9.65 1.28
C GLU A 6 -0.64 9.07 1.05
N ASP A 7 -1.69 9.77 1.47
CA ASP A 7 -3.07 9.27 1.30
C ASP A 7 -3.43 9.12 -0.18
N SER A 8 -3.06 10.11 -1.01
CA SER A 8 -3.29 10.04 -2.46
C SER A 8 -2.57 8.85 -3.09
N ALA A 9 -1.32 8.58 -2.71
CA ALA A 9 -0.57 7.44 -3.22
C ALA A 9 -1.22 6.10 -2.80
N VAL A 10 -1.69 5.99 -1.56
CA VAL A 10 -2.39 4.79 -1.08
C VAL A 10 -3.68 4.58 -1.86
N GLU A 11 -4.46 5.62 -2.12
CA GLU A 11 -5.68 5.54 -2.93
C GLU A 11 -5.39 5.08 -4.36
N ILE A 12 -4.34 5.61 -4.99
CA ILE A 12 -3.89 5.18 -6.33
C ILE A 12 -3.53 3.69 -6.30
N ILE A 13 -2.78 3.23 -5.29
CA ILE A 13 -2.41 1.81 -5.15
C ILE A 13 -3.66 0.93 -5.00
N VAL A 14 -4.60 1.32 -4.13
CA VAL A 14 -5.85 0.57 -3.94
C VAL A 14 -6.65 0.50 -5.23
N LEU A 15 -6.70 1.56 -6.03
CA LEU A 15 -7.38 1.52 -7.31
C LEU A 15 -6.63 0.66 -8.34
N ALA A 16 -5.31 0.84 -8.45
CA ALA A 16 -4.46 0.15 -9.42
C ALA A 16 -4.46 -1.37 -9.21
N PHE A 17 -4.48 -1.82 -7.96
CA PHE A 17 -4.50 -3.23 -7.60
C PHE A 17 -5.92 -3.79 -7.40
N ALA A 18 -6.97 -3.04 -7.76
CA ALA A 18 -8.34 -3.47 -7.57
C ALA A 18 -8.73 -4.70 -8.42
N ALA A 19 -7.98 -5.05 -9.45
CA ALA A 19 -8.19 -6.27 -10.22
C ALA A 19 -6.94 -7.15 -10.28
N ASP A 20 -5.95 -6.89 -9.43
CA ASP A 20 -4.69 -7.62 -9.42
C ASP A 20 -4.92 -9.09 -8.99
N PRO A 21 -4.41 -10.09 -9.75
CA PRO A 21 -4.61 -11.50 -9.44
C PRO A 21 -4.11 -11.91 -8.06
N MET A 22 -2.97 -11.41 -7.60
CA MET A 22 -2.42 -11.76 -6.29
C MET A 22 -3.27 -11.15 -5.18
N ALA A 23 -3.60 -9.86 -5.28
CA ALA A 23 -4.44 -9.19 -4.28
C ALA A 23 -5.85 -9.79 -4.19
N ARG A 24 -6.41 -10.23 -5.31
CA ARG A 24 -7.72 -10.89 -5.38
C ARG A 24 -7.70 -12.35 -4.99
N TRP A 25 -6.57 -13.03 -5.14
CA TRP A 25 -6.40 -14.35 -4.55
C TRP A 25 -6.39 -14.28 -3.03
N THR A 26 -5.69 -13.29 -2.44
CA THR A 26 -5.66 -13.07 -0.99
C THR A 26 -6.98 -12.56 -0.43
N TRP A 27 -7.62 -11.57 -1.09
CA TRP A 27 -8.92 -11.01 -0.69
C TRP A 27 -9.93 -11.05 -1.85
N PRO A 28 -10.64 -12.18 -2.01
CA PRO A 28 -11.55 -12.39 -3.14
C PRO A 28 -12.74 -11.44 -3.19
N HIS A 29 -13.19 -10.97 -2.03
CA HIS A 29 -14.38 -10.12 -1.91
C HIS A 29 -14.03 -8.65 -1.75
N ALA A 30 -14.94 -7.77 -2.19
CA ALA A 30 -14.72 -6.33 -2.17
C ALA A 30 -14.47 -5.79 -0.76
N HIS A 31 -15.24 -6.24 0.22
CA HIS A 31 -15.14 -5.76 1.60
C HIS A 31 -13.77 -6.06 2.26
N PRO A 32 -13.29 -7.32 2.33
CA PRO A 32 -11.98 -7.60 2.91
C PRO A 32 -10.83 -6.93 2.14
N TYR A 33 -10.94 -6.82 0.82
CA TYR A 33 -9.95 -6.11 0.01
C TYR A 33 -9.86 -4.62 0.38
N LEU A 34 -11.00 -3.91 0.41
CA LEU A 34 -11.03 -2.49 0.71
C LEU A 34 -10.63 -2.19 2.17
N ALA A 35 -10.83 -3.15 3.08
CA ALA A 35 -10.38 -3.04 4.46
C ALA A 35 -8.86 -3.29 4.61
N ALA A 36 -8.30 -4.25 3.87
CA ALA A 36 -6.92 -4.70 4.07
C ALA A 36 -5.91 -3.99 3.17
N MET A 37 -6.23 -3.75 1.89
CA MET A 37 -5.29 -3.20 0.91
C MET A 37 -4.71 -1.82 1.29
N PRO A 38 -5.48 -0.85 1.82
CA PRO A 38 -4.93 0.42 2.26
C PRO A 38 -3.96 0.27 3.45
N ARG A 39 -4.20 -0.69 4.34
CA ARG A 39 -3.30 -1.00 5.47
C ARG A 39 -2.03 -1.68 4.95
N MET A 40 -2.18 -2.64 4.05
CA MET A 40 -1.09 -3.33 3.37
C MET A 40 -0.16 -2.34 2.64
N ALA A 41 -0.72 -1.41 1.86
CA ALA A 41 0.05 -0.40 1.13
C ALA A 41 0.87 0.50 2.07
N ARG A 42 0.29 0.91 3.20
CA ARG A 42 1.00 1.71 4.22
C ARG A 42 2.09 0.89 4.92
N ALA A 43 1.80 -0.34 5.31
CA ALA A 43 2.78 -1.22 5.97
C ALA A 43 4.00 -1.52 5.06
N PHE A 44 3.76 -1.71 3.76
CA PHE A 44 4.84 -1.87 2.78
C PHE A 44 5.59 -0.55 2.50
N GLY A 45 4.84 0.52 2.20
CA GLY A 45 5.37 1.68 1.48
C GLY A 45 5.58 2.94 2.32
N ARG A 46 5.06 3.04 3.56
CA ARG A 46 5.10 4.29 4.34
C ARG A 46 6.51 4.84 4.52
N ARG A 47 7.51 3.95 4.69
CA ARG A 47 8.91 4.38 4.84
C ARG A 47 9.50 4.99 3.56
N ALA A 48 8.86 4.80 2.39
CA ALA A 48 9.27 5.48 1.17
C ALA A 48 9.08 7.01 1.26
N PHE A 49 8.01 7.47 1.92
CA PHE A 49 7.73 8.89 2.09
C PHE A 49 8.77 9.57 2.99
N SER A 50 9.13 8.95 4.12
CA SER A 50 10.12 9.50 5.04
C SER A 50 11.54 9.49 4.49
N ASN A 51 11.83 8.62 3.52
CA ASN A 51 13.15 8.52 2.87
C ASN A 51 13.22 9.28 1.54
N GLY A 52 12.18 10.03 1.15
CA GLY A 52 12.15 10.76 -0.12
C GLY A 52 12.19 9.85 -1.35
N SER A 53 11.77 8.60 -1.17
CA SER A 53 11.78 7.53 -2.17
C SER A 53 10.37 7.13 -2.61
N ALA A 54 9.45 8.09 -2.55
CA ALA A 54 8.08 7.98 -3.02
C ALA A 54 7.87 9.02 -4.14
N PHE A 55 7.22 8.59 -5.21
CA PHE A 55 6.97 9.42 -6.39
C PHE A 55 5.52 9.26 -6.83
N CYS A 56 4.82 10.37 -7.05
CA CYS A 56 3.50 10.39 -7.67
C CYS A 56 3.58 11.17 -8.97
N THR A 57 2.89 10.70 -10.01
CA THR A 57 2.77 11.45 -11.27
C THR A 57 1.77 12.59 -11.09
N ASP A 58 1.90 13.61 -11.94
CA ASP A 58 0.89 14.67 -12.04
C ASP A 58 -0.51 14.10 -12.27
N GLY A 59 -1.51 14.74 -11.67
CA GLY A 59 -2.92 14.35 -11.82
C GLY A 59 -3.29 13.00 -11.19
N TYR A 60 -2.46 12.45 -10.29
CA TYR A 60 -2.74 11.22 -9.54
C TYR A 60 -2.94 9.97 -10.43
N ALA A 61 -2.32 9.94 -11.62
CA ALA A 61 -2.45 8.82 -12.55
C ALA A 61 -1.66 7.57 -12.12
N GLY A 62 -0.64 7.73 -11.27
CA GLY A 62 0.22 6.64 -10.83
C GLY A 62 1.12 7.04 -9.66
N THR A 63 1.61 6.03 -8.93
CA THR A 63 2.58 6.21 -7.85
C THR A 63 3.60 5.07 -7.85
N ALA A 64 4.81 5.37 -7.39
CA ALA A 64 5.88 4.42 -7.19
C ALA A 64 6.51 4.66 -5.81
N LEU A 65 6.55 3.61 -4.99
CA LEU A 65 7.16 3.62 -3.66
C LEU A 65 8.32 2.63 -3.67
N TRP A 66 9.53 3.07 -3.29
CA TRP A 66 10.67 2.20 -3.12
C TRP A 66 11.32 2.41 -1.76
N LEU A 67 11.91 1.35 -1.21
CA LEU A 67 12.67 1.42 0.04
C LEU A 67 14.17 1.40 -0.29
N PRO A 68 14.96 2.32 0.26
CA PRO A 68 16.41 2.28 0.09
C PRO A 68 17.01 1.06 0.81
N PRO A 69 18.22 0.60 0.41
CA PRO A 69 18.89 -0.50 1.07
C PRO A 69 19.02 -0.30 2.60
N GLY A 70 18.69 -1.34 3.37
CA GLY A 70 18.70 -1.28 4.84
C GLY A 70 17.44 -0.70 5.47
N VAL A 71 16.49 -0.20 4.67
CA VAL A 71 15.15 0.18 5.12
C VAL A 71 14.16 -0.92 4.73
N HIS A 72 13.49 -1.46 5.74
CA HIS A 72 12.54 -2.57 5.58
C HIS A 72 11.09 -2.07 5.69
N SER A 73 10.15 -2.84 5.17
CA SER A 73 8.72 -2.64 5.42
C SER A 73 8.41 -2.78 6.91
N ASP A 74 7.21 -2.37 7.30
CA ASP A 74 6.67 -2.67 8.63
C ASP A 74 6.18 -4.13 8.67
N GLU A 75 7.12 -5.06 8.87
CA GLU A 75 6.84 -6.51 8.83
C GLU A 75 5.82 -6.95 9.88
N GLU A 76 5.76 -6.26 11.04
CA GLU A 76 4.81 -6.53 12.10
C GLU A 76 3.39 -6.16 11.65
N GLU A 77 3.18 -4.94 11.13
CA GLU A 77 1.87 -4.54 10.62
C GLU A 77 1.47 -5.37 9.38
N LEU A 78 2.43 -5.77 8.53
CA LEU A 78 2.16 -6.67 7.41
C LEU A 78 1.58 -8.01 7.89
N GLY A 79 2.20 -8.62 8.91
CA GLY A 79 1.70 -9.83 9.55
C GLY A 79 0.31 -9.62 10.13
N ALA A 80 0.11 -8.54 10.89
CA ALA A 80 -1.16 -8.22 11.53
C ALA A 80 -2.31 -8.01 10.52
N VAL A 81 -2.04 -7.41 9.35
CA VAL A 81 -3.04 -7.25 8.29
C VAL A 81 -3.46 -8.62 7.76
N ILE A 82 -2.51 -9.50 7.44
CA ILE A 82 -2.81 -10.84 6.94
C ILE A 82 -3.59 -11.64 7.99
N GLU A 83 -3.10 -11.70 9.23
CA GLU A 83 -3.75 -12.42 10.33
C GLU A 83 -5.18 -11.92 10.58
N SER A 84 -5.42 -10.61 10.51
CA SER A 84 -6.76 -10.03 10.68
C SER A 84 -7.76 -10.40 9.57
N THR A 85 -7.27 -11.03 8.49
CA THR A 85 -8.08 -11.42 7.33
C THR A 85 -8.19 -12.93 7.14
N VAL A 86 -7.54 -13.71 8.01
CA VAL A 86 -7.73 -15.16 8.10
C VAL A 86 -8.95 -15.42 8.99
N GLU A 87 -9.96 -16.11 8.45
CA GLU A 87 -11.07 -16.68 9.25
C GLU A 87 -10.65 -17.99 9.93
#